data_AF-A0A6F9BQN4-F1
#
_entry.id   AF-A0A6F9BQN4-F1
#
_cell.length_a   1.000
_cell.length_b   1.000
_cell.length_c   1.000
_cell.angle_alpha   90.00
_cell.angle_beta   90.00
_cell.angle_gamma   90.00
#
_symmetry.space_group_name_H-M   'P 1'
#
loop_
_entity.id
_entity.type
_entity.pdbx_description
1 polymer ?
#
loop_
_entity_poly.entity_id
_entity_poly.type
_entity_poly.pdbx_seq_one_letter_code
_entity_poly.pdbx_strand_id
1 'polypeptide(L)'
;MHRDLKPRNIFLHGQDCHVRIRDFGLACRDIIMNDKEKPPSTSQNTGSSHTTGVGTFVYTAPEQLEGSHYDSRSDMYSKGVVAQELFQPFGTEMEHVQTLGDLREGKVPDSFSQSWPVLAKYIILMTSRDPTLQPSTTQLLQSE
;
A
#
# COMPACT_ATOMS: atom_id res chain seq x y z
N MET A 1 -9.86 2.12 -8.18
CA MET A 1 -9.12 1.15 -7.35
C MET A 1 -7.92 0.65 -8.17
N HIS A 2 -6.73 0.55 -7.59
CA HIS A 2 -5.49 0.13 -8.26
C HIS A 2 -5.04 -1.28 -7.83
N ARG A 3 -5.15 -1.61 -6.54
CA ARG A 3 -4.84 -2.93 -5.92
C ARG A 3 -3.37 -3.35 -5.86
N ASP A 4 -2.51 -2.76 -6.69
CA ASP A 4 -1.05 -2.99 -6.67
C ASP A 4 -0.27 -1.67 -6.64
N LEU A 5 -0.68 -0.73 -5.79
CA LEU A 5 0.02 0.55 -5.69
C LEU A 5 1.31 0.38 -4.87
N LYS A 6 2.44 0.72 -5.46
CA LYS A 6 3.79 0.61 -4.87
C LYS A 6 4.76 1.53 -5.62
N PRO A 7 5.95 1.84 -5.08
CA PRO A 7 6.88 2.77 -5.71
C PRO A 7 7.22 2.42 -7.17
N ARG A 8 7.43 1.12 -7.47
CA ARG A 8 7.69 0.63 -8.83
C ARG A 8 6.59 0.97 -9.85
N ASN A 9 5.37 1.20 -9.38
CA ASN A 9 4.19 1.50 -10.20
C ASN A 9 3.86 3.02 -10.23
N ILE A 10 4.70 3.86 -9.60
CA ILE A 10 4.58 5.32 -9.58
C ILE A 10 5.75 5.91 -10.39
N PHE A 11 5.42 6.58 -11.49
CA PHE A 11 6.39 7.11 -12.44
C PHE A 11 6.40 8.63 -12.43
N LEU A 12 7.58 9.21 -12.64
CA LEU A 12 7.75 10.64 -12.91
C LEU A 12 7.99 10.82 -14.42
N HIS A 13 7.26 11.76 -15.03
CA HIS A 13 7.33 12.00 -16.47
C HIS A 13 7.58 13.47 -16.80
N GLY A 14 8.48 13.71 -17.76
CA GLY A 14 8.82 15.04 -18.25
C GLY A 14 9.80 15.78 -17.33
N GLN A 15 10.17 17.00 -17.72
CA GLN A 15 11.06 17.87 -16.94
C GLN A 15 10.40 18.36 -15.65
N ASP A 16 9.07 18.47 -15.64
CA ASP A 16 8.28 18.92 -14.49
C ASP A 16 7.91 17.78 -13.51
N CYS A 17 8.48 16.57 -13.70
CA CYS A 17 8.27 15.42 -12.83
C CYS A 17 6.78 15.09 -12.56
N HIS A 18 5.91 15.14 -13.58
CA HIS A 18 4.51 14.80 -13.41
C HIS A 18 4.33 13.35 -12.96
N VAL A 19 3.67 13.16 -11.82
CA VAL A 19 3.38 11.84 -11.24
C VAL A 19 2.34 11.12 -12.08
N ARG A 20 2.65 9.89 -12.49
CA ARG A 20 1.75 8.98 -13.22
C ARG A 20 1.75 7.61 -12.57
N ILE A 21 0.56 7.07 -12.32
CA ILE A 21 0.36 5.71 -11.80
C ILE A 21 0.19 4.76 -12.99
N ARG A 22 0.83 3.58 -12.95
CA ARG A 22 0.75 2.54 -13.98
C ARG A 22 0.45 1.17 -13.38
N ASP A 23 0.09 0.24 -14.25
CA ASP A 23 -0.17 -1.17 -13.94
C ASP A 23 -1.43 -1.44 -13.10
N PHE A 24 -2.56 -0.95 -13.61
CA PHE A 24 -3.90 -1.31 -13.13
C PHE A 24 -4.28 -2.77 -13.50
N GLY A 25 -3.42 -3.52 -14.20
CA GLY A 25 -3.79 -4.76 -14.90
C GLY A 25 -4.16 -5.93 -13.98
N LEU A 26 -3.62 -5.97 -12.76
CA LEU A 26 -4.01 -6.95 -11.75
C LEU A 26 -5.33 -6.58 -11.04
N ALA A 27 -5.85 -5.35 -11.24
CA ALA A 27 -7.11 -4.89 -10.66
C ALA A 27 -8.36 -5.54 -11.26
N CYS A 28 -8.23 -6.26 -12.39
CA CYS A 28 -9.36 -6.82 -13.11
C CYS A 28 -9.64 -8.31 -12.83
N ARG A 29 -8.71 -9.08 -12.23
CA ARG A 29 -8.88 -10.54 -12.10
C ARG A 29 -10.11 -10.92 -11.27
N ASP A 30 -10.41 -10.19 -10.20
CA ASP A 30 -11.54 -10.53 -9.33
C ASP A 30 -12.88 -9.95 -9.82
N ILE A 31 -12.87 -8.93 -10.69
CA ILE A 31 -14.11 -8.39 -11.28
C ILE A 31 -14.68 -9.38 -12.31
N ILE A 32 -13.83 -10.17 -12.96
CA ILE A 32 -14.23 -11.14 -13.98
C ILE A 32 -14.76 -12.44 -13.34
N MET A 33 -14.43 -12.73 -12.08
CA MET A 33 -14.89 -13.94 -11.37
C MET A 33 -16.27 -13.81 -10.71
N ASN A 34 -16.95 -12.66 -10.89
CA ASN A 34 -18.25 -12.41 -10.27
C ASN A 34 -19.45 -13.05 -10.99
N ASP A 35 -19.25 -13.86 -12.03
CA ASP A 35 -20.37 -14.49 -12.75
C ASP A 35 -20.17 -15.98 -13.07
N LYS A 36 -19.97 -16.75 -11.99
CA LYS A 36 -20.05 -18.23 -11.87
C LYS A 36 -18.71 -18.90 -11.61
N GLU A 37 -18.77 -19.79 -10.63
CA GLU A 37 -17.76 -20.77 -10.21
C GLU A 37 -16.66 -20.22 -9.29
N LYS A 38 -16.72 -20.61 -8.01
CA LYS A 38 -15.54 -20.74 -7.15
C LYS A 38 -14.62 -21.80 -7.76
N PRO A 39 -13.34 -21.51 -8.07
CA PRO A 39 -12.30 -22.51 -8.14
C PRO A 39 -11.45 -22.46 -6.87
N PRO A 40 -10.61 -23.48 -6.62
CA PRO A 40 -10.06 -23.75 -5.32
C PRO A 40 -8.99 -22.75 -4.91
N SER A 41 -8.80 -22.65 -3.60
CA SER A 41 -7.57 -22.20 -2.95
C SER A 41 -6.33 -22.61 -3.76
N THR A 42 -5.33 -21.73 -3.78
CA THR A 42 -4.01 -21.88 -4.41
C THR A 42 -3.87 -21.23 -5.78
N SER A 43 -3.50 -19.95 -5.76
CA SER A 43 -2.51 -19.45 -6.72
C SER A 43 -1.59 -18.47 -6.00
N GLN A 44 -0.67 -19.04 -5.20
CA GLN A 44 0.64 -18.43 -5.09
C GLN A 44 1.17 -18.30 -6.53
N ASN A 45 1.14 -17.09 -7.08
CA ASN A 45 1.81 -16.77 -8.32
C ASN A 45 3.32 -16.73 -8.01
N THR A 46 3.93 -17.90 -7.91
CA THR A 46 5.38 -18.14 -7.88
C THR A 46 5.98 -17.97 -9.28
N GLY A 47 5.59 -16.90 -9.98
CA GLY A 47 5.85 -16.69 -11.40
C GLY A 47 6.53 -15.36 -11.71
N SER A 48 7.56 -14.99 -10.94
CA SER A 48 8.63 -14.08 -11.41
C SER A 48 9.74 -14.05 -10.36
N SER A 49 10.80 -14.81 -10.62
CA SER A 49 12.16 -14.67 -10.10
C SER A 49 12.34 -14.38 -8.59
N HIS A 50 12.89 -15.40 -7.92
CA HIS A 50 13.52 -15.39 -6.60
C HIS A 50 14.09 -14.02 -6.20
N THR A 51 13.74 -13.58 -4.98
CA THR A 51 14.06 -12.32 -4.23
C THR A 51 13.09 -11.13 -4.32
N THR A 52 12.19 -11.04 -5.31
CA THR A 52 11.33 -9.84 -5.49
C THR A 52 10.04 -9.81 -4.62
N GLY A 53 9.64 -10.94 -4.04
CA GLY A 53 8.36 -11.06 -3.32
C GLY A 53 8.35 -10.52 -1.89
N VAL A 54 9.52 -10.42 -1.26
CA VAL A 54 9.65 -10.00 0.15
C VAL A 54 9.44 -8.49 0.32
N GLY A 55 9.63 -7.69 -0.72
CA GLY A 55 9.38 -6.24 -0.66
C GLY A 55 7.98 -5.81 -1.08
N THR A 56 7.21 -6.65 -1.79
CA THR A 56 5.91 -6.21 -2.36
C THR A 56 4.76 -6.32 -1.36
N PHE A 57 4.81 -7.30 -0.45
CA PHE A 57 3.70 -7.58 0.47
C PHE A 57 3.44 -6.44 1.46
N VAL A 58 4.45 -5.62 1.78
CA VAL A 58 4.32 -4.53 2.76
C VAL A 58 3.35 -3.47 2.30
N TYR A 59 3.19 -3.27 0.99
CA TYR A 59 2.24 -2.32 0.40
C TYR A 59 0.84 -2.90 0.24
N THR A 60 0.66 -4.21 0.40
CA THR A 60 -0.64 -4.88 0.26
C THR A 60 -1.44 -4.80 1.55
N ALA A 61 -2.70 -4.36 1.43
CA ALA A 61 -3.59 -4.20 2.57
C ALA A 61 -3.90 -5.56 3.22
N PRO A 62 -4.04 -5.64 4.56
CA PRO A 62 -4.32 -6.88 5.27
C PRO A 62 -5.54 -7.63 4.72
N GLU A 63 -6.63 -6.92 4.44
CA GLU A 63 -7.86 -7.49 3.90
C GLU A 63 -7.69 -8.10 2.49
N GLN A 64 -6.74 -7.57 1.69
CA GLN A 64 -6.40 -8.16 0.39
C GLN A 64 -5.62 -9.47 0.57
N LEU A 65 -4.72 -9.55 1.56
CA LEU A 65 -3.94 -10.77 1.84
C LEU A 65 -4.79 -11.89 2.42
N GLU A 66 -5.81 -11.55 3.19
CA GLU A 66 -6.77 -12.48 3.78
C GLU A 66 -7.77 -13.05 2.75
N GLY A 67 -7.82 -12.48 1.54
CA GLY A 67 -8.82 -12.83 0.53
C GLY A 67 -10.24 -12.40 0.91
N SER A 68 -10.37 -11.46 1.85
CA SER A 68 -11.63 -10.87 2.28
C SER A 68 -12.19 -9.93 1.21
N HIS A 69 -13.45 -9.52 1.33
CA HIS A 69 -14.00 -8.47 0.47
C HIS A 69 -13.25 -7.16 0.75
N TYR A 70 -12.65 -6.59 -0.29
CA TYR A 70 -11.84 -5.38 -0.21
C TYR A 70 -12.36 -4.30 -1.16
N ASP A 71 -12.14 -3.03 -0.83
CA ASP A 71 -12.67 -1.87 -1.58
C ASP A 71 -11.57 -0.84 -1.89
N SER A 72 -11.93 0.40 -2.25
CA SER A 72 -10.96 1.45 -2.57
C SER A 72 -10.06 1.84 -1.40
N ARG A 73 -10.40 1.47 -0.17
CA ARG A 73 -9.59 1.65 1.05
C ARG A 73 -8.29 0.86 0.97
N SER A 74 -8.27 -0.29 0.30
CA SER A 74 -7.01 -1.03 0.12
C SER A 74 -5.95 -0.21 -0.63
N ASP A 75 -6.35 0.69 -1.55
CA ASP A 75 -5.41 1.65 -2.15
C ASP A 75 -4.95 2.72 -1.15
N MET A 76 -5.79 3.10 -0.17
CA MET A 76 -5.42 4.04 0.90
C MET A 76 -4.36 3.44 1.80
N TYR A 77 -4.46 2.15 2.13
CA TYR A 77 -3.38 1.41 2.80
C TYR A 77 -2.06 1.54 2.05
N SER A 78 -2.03 1.17 0.76
CA SER A 78 -0.83 1.25 -0.06
C SER A 78 -0.27 2.67 -0.16
N LYS A 79 -1.13 3.69 -0.28
CA LYS A 79 -0.72 5.10 -0.26
C LYS A 79 -0.05 5.50 1.06
N GLY A 80 -0.55 4.99 2.20
CA GLY A 80 0.01 5.27 3.51
C GLY A 80 1.42 4.71 3.66
N VAL A 81 1.64 3.48 3.17
CA VAL A 81 2.98 2.86 3.15
C VAL A 81 3.94 3.65 2.26
N VAL A 82 3.52 4.03 1.05
CA VAL A 82 4.33 4.87 0.15
C VAL A 82 4.63 6.24 0.79
N ALA A 83 3.68 6.85 1.48
CA ALA A 83 3.88 8.12 2.16
C ALA A 83 4.93 8.03 3.29
N GLN A 84 4.92 6.94 4.07
CA GLN A 84 5.96 6.69 5.07
C GLN A 84 7.35 6.64 4.42
N GLU A 85 7.48 5.88 3.33
CA GLU A 85 8.75 5.69 2.62
C GLU A 85 9.28 6.99 1.97
N LEU A 86 8.38 7.85 1.47
CA LEU A 86 8.76 9.13 0.88
C LEU A 86 9.34 10.12 1.89
N PHE A 87 8.89 10.06 3.14
CA PHE A 87 9.26 11.02 4.19
C PHE A 87 10.26 10.46 5.21
N GLN A 88 10.59 9.16 5.14
CA GLN A 88 11.55 8.49 5.99
C GLN A 88 12.71 7.93 5.15
N PRO A 89 13.88 8.59 5.12
CA PRO A 89 15.05 8.01 4.48
C PRO A 89 15.58 6.81 5.28
N PHE A 90 16.04 5.78 4.58
CA PHE A 90 16.64 4.58 5.17
C PHE A 90 18.12 4.51 4.82
N GLY A 91 18.97 4.17 5.80
CA GLY A 91 20.40 3.95 5.58
C GLY A 91 20.67 2.54 5.06
N THR A 92 19.81 1.58 5.40
CA THR A 92 19.94 0.18 4.99
C THR A 92 18.59 -0.44 4.62
N GLU A 93 18.63 -1.52 3.83
CA GLU A 93 17.41 -2.29 3.51
C GLU A 93 16.81 -2.96 4.75
N MET A 94 17.62 -3.29 5.76
CA MET A 94 17.12 -3.88 7.00
C MET A 94 16.26 -2.88 7.78
N GLU A 95 16.70 -1.62 7.88
CA GLU A 95 15.93 -0.54 8.51
C GLU A 95 14.63 -0.28 7.75
N HIS A 96 14.68 -0.32 6.41
CA HIS A 96 13.52 -0.17 5.55
C HIS A 96 12.46 -1.26 5.84
N VAL A 97 12.86 -2.53 5.79
CA VAL A 97 11.96 -3.67 6.05
C VAL A 97 11.42 -3.65 7.48
N GLN A 98 12.25 -3.33 8.48
CA GLN A 98 11.80 -3.24 9.87
C GLN A 98 10.76 -2.13 10.06
N THR A 99 11.04 -0.93 9.53
CA THR A 99 10.14 0.22 9.67
C THR A 99 8.80 -0.04 8.99
N LEU A 100 8.80 -0.59 7.77
CA LEU A 100 7.55 -0.92 7.08
C LEU A 100 6.82 -2.09 7.76
N GLY A 101 7.54 -3.05 8.35
CA GLY A 101 6.96 -4.10 9.17
C GLY A 101 6.24 -3.56 10.41
N ASP A 102 6.89 -2.67 11.15
CA ASP A 102 6.32 -1.99 12.31
C ASP A 102 5.09 -1.16 11.95
N LEU A 103 5.09 -0.52 10.77
CA LEU A 103 3.95 0.23 10.25
C LEU A 103 2.71 -0.66 10.07
N ARG A 104 2.88 -1.93 9.66
CA ARG A 104 1.76 -2.89 9.55
C ARG A 104 1.14 -3.22 10.92
N GLU A 105 1.90 -3.03 11.99
CA GLU A 105 1.45 -3.14 13.38
C GLU A 105 0.98 -1.78 13.96
N GLY A 106 0.85 -0.75 13.12
CA GLY A 106 0.37 0.57 13.51
C GLY A 106 1.43 1.44 14.21
N LYS A 107 2.71 1.11 14.06
CA LYS A 107 3.82 1.85 14.68
C LYS A 107 4.62 2.62 13.64
N VAL A 108 4.95 3.86 13.96
CA VAL A 108 5.89 4.68 13.19
C VAL A 108 7.05 5.09 14.09
N PRO A 109 8.24 5.38 13.55
CA PRO A 109 9.36 5.85 14.35
C PRO A 109 9.03 7.14 15.13
N ASP A 110 9.53 7.25 16.36
CA ASP A 110 9.28 8.44 17.20
C ASP A 110 9.80 9.73 16.54
N SER A 111 10.98 9.65 15.89
CA SER A 111 11.56 10.76 15.14
C SER A 111 10.67 11.21 13.98
N PHE A 112 9.99 10.27 13.33
CA PHE A 112 9.04 10.56 12.25
C PHE A 112 7.80 11.28 12.80
N SER A 113 7.24 10.79 13.91
CA SER A 113 6.09 11.43 14.57
C SER A 113 6.39 12.82 15.09
N GLN A 114 7.61 13.06 15.57
CA GLN A 114 8.05 14.38 16.02
C GLN A 114 8.25 15.35 14.86
N SER A 115 8.80 14.87 13.74
CA SER A 115 9.08 15.71 12.57
C SER A 115 7.82 16.00 11.75
N TRP A 116 6.91 15.02 11.67
CA TRP A 116 5.72 15.05 10.81
C TRP A 116 4.46 14.58 11.55
N PRO A 117 4.04 15.26 12.64
CA PRO A 117 2.97 14.76 13.51
C PRO A 117 1.63 14.57 12.81
N VAL A 118 1.26 15.50 11.91
CA VAL A 118 0.01 15.42 11.14
C VAL A 118 0.09 14.27 10.14
N LEU A 119 1.19 14.15 9.40
CA LEU A 119 1.38 13.08 8.43
C LEU A 119 1.42 11.71 9.11
N ALA A 120 2.11 11.58 10.24
CA ALA A 120 2.17 10.36 11.04
C ALA A 120 0.77 9.89 11.47
N LYS A 121 -0.07 10.83 11.95
CA LYS A 121 -1.47 10.53 12.28
C LYS A 121 -2.23 9.97 11.07
N TYR A 122 -2.11 10.60 9.91
CA TYR A 122 -2.81 10.13 8.71
C TYR A 122 -2.25 8.82 8.16
N ILE A 123 -0.93 8.62 8.21
CA ILE A 123 -0.30 7.35 7.83
C ILE A 123 -0.84 6.22 8.70
N ILE A 124 -0.88 6.38 10.03
CA ILE A 124 -1.44 5.37 10.95
C ILE A 124 -2.91 5.06 10.62
N LEU A 125 -3.72 6.08 10.32
CA LEU A 125 -5.11 5.89 9.93
C LEU A 125 -5.23 5.15 8.58
N MET A 126 -4.46 5.56 7.58
CA MET A 126 -4.43 4.97 6.25
C MET A 126 -3.95 3.52 6.28
N THR A 127 -3.00 3.17 7.13
CA THR A 127 -2.45 1.82 7.26
C THR A 127 -3.11 1.00 8.38
N SER A 128 -4.29 1.41 8.86
CA SER A 128 -5.07 0.65 9.83
C SER A 128 -5.42 -0.74 9.30
N ARG A 129 -5.29 -1.76 10.16
CA ARG A 129 -5.76 -3.13 9.86
C ARG A 129 -7.27 -3.21 9.70
N ASP A 130 -8.02 -2.35 10.40
CA ASP A 130 -9.45 -2.17 10.16
C ASP A 130 -9.65 -1.19 9.00
N PRO A 131 -10.16 -1.62 7.84
CA PRO A 131 -10.34 -0.75 6.68
C PRO A 131 -11.33 0.38 6.95
N THR A 132 -12.28 0.21 7.88
CA THR A 132 -13.31 1.21 8.16
C THR A 132 -12.74 2.49 8.78
N LEU A 133 -11.59 2.40 9.44
CA LEU A 133 -10.85 3.54 9.99
C LEU A 133 -10.03 4.30 8.94
N GLN A 134 -9.78 3.69 7.78
CA GLN A 134 -8.99 4.30 6.73
C GLN A 134 -9.79 5.43 6.06
N PRO A 135 -9.24 6.66 5.97
CA PRO A 135 -9.94 7.78 5.35
C PRO A 135 -10.09 7.55 3.84
N SER A 136 -11.17 8.04 3.26
CA SER A 136 -11.28 8.12 1.80
C SER A 136 -10.29 9.14 1.23
N THR A 137 -9.96 9.02 -0.06
CA THR A 137 -9.10 10.00 -0.73
C THR A 137 -9.69 11.41 -0.67
N THR A 138 -11.02 11.57 -0.76
CA THR A 138 -11.68 12.88 -0.67
C THR A 138 -11.53 13.49 0.72
N GLN A 139 -11.71 12.69 1.78
CA GLN A 139 -11.52 13.15 3.16
C GLN A 139 -10.08 13.57 3.43
N LEU A 140 -9.10 12.82 2.89
CA LEU A 140 -7.69 13.18 3.01
C LEU A 140 -7.32 14.41 2.18
N LEU A 141 -7.96 14.65 1.03
CA LEU A 141 -7.69 15.85 0.23
C LEU A 141 -8.25 17.12 0.88
N GLN A 142 -9.25 16.97 1.74
CA GLN A 142 -9.91 18.04 2.47
C GLN A 142 -9.35 18.22 3.90
N SER A 143 -8.37 17.41 4.32
CA SER A 143 -7.73 17.60 5.61
C SER A 143 -6.81 18.81 5.59
N GLU A 144 -6.75 19.49 6.76
CA GLU A 144 -5.92 20.67 7.00
C GLU A 144 -4.41 20.42 6.85
#